data_AF-A0A6L2J4G5-F1
#
_entry.id   AF-A0A6L2J4G5-F1
#
_cell.length_a   1.000
_cell.length_b   1.000
_cell.length_c   1.000
_cell.angle_alpha   90.00
_cell.angle_beta   90.00
_cell.angle_gamma   90.00
#
_symmetry.space_group_name_H-M   'P 1'
#
loop_
_entity.id
_entity.type
_entity.pdbx_description
1 polymer ?
#
loop_
_entity_poly.entity_id
_entity_poly.type
_entity_poly.pdbx_seq_one_letter_code
_entity_poly.pdbx_strand_id
1 'polypeptide(L)'
;MPAFGVQLETQYGSGRISRGFIPISKILKPVLNECVTPVTCYWCLSLLVRDEDELTLVFKKFRPPLKMLVPIWKALCAATDCEESSDQFQEDG
;
A
#
# COMPACT_ATOMS: atom_id res chain seq x y z
N MET A 1 -12.46 -9.29 15.06
CA MET A 1 -11.01 -9.03 15.04
C MET A 1 -10.79 -7.53 14.93
N PRO A 2 -9.71 -6.95 15.49
CA PRO A 2 -9.31 -5.59 15.09
C PRO A 2 -9.15 -5.57 13.56
N ALA A 3 -9.49 -4.45 12.93
CA ALA A 3 -9.39 -4.33 11.49
C ALA A 3 -7.94 -4.58 11.06
N PHE A 4 -7.70 -5.61 10.24
CA PHE A 4 -6.41 -5.90 9.64
C PHE A 4 -6.23 -5.02 8.40
N GLY A 5 -5.04 -4.45 8.23
CA GLY A 5 -4.77 -3.49 7.16
C GLY A 5 -3.47 -2.74 7.34
N VAL A 6 -3.32 -1.68 6.55
CA VAL A 6 -2.11 -0.86 6.47
C VAL A 6 -2.33 0.44 7.19
N GLN A 7 -1.50 0.72 8.21
CA GLN A 7 -1.41 2.03 8.82
C GLN A 7 -0.29 2.84 8.18
N LEU A 8 -0.63 3.97 7.56
CA LEU A 8 0.30 4.96 7.05
C LEU A 8 0.49 6.05 8.10
N GLU A 9 1.72 6.20 8.60
CA GLU A 9 2.06 7.22 9.59
C GLU A 9 3.19 8.12 9.07
N THR A 10 3.01 9.43 9.19
CA THR A 10 4.04 10.44 8.91
C THR A 10 4.29 11.26 10.15
N GLN A 11 5.50 11.17 10.68
CA GLN A 11 6.00 12.03 11.75
C GLN A 11 6.75 13.21 11.14
N TYR A 12 6.33 14.43 11.48
CA TYR A 12 6.98 15.65 11.05
C TYR A 12 8.02 16.09 12.08
N GLY A 13 9.06 16.80 11.63
CA GLY A 13 10.08 17.35 12.54
C GLY A 13 9.53 18.29 13.62
N SER A 14 8.32 18.84 13.41
CA SER A 14 7.59 19.63 14.40
C SER A 14 6.91 18.80 15.52
N GLY A 15 7.03 17.47 15.48
CA GLY A 15 6.32 16.55 16.39
C GLY A 15 4.87 16.24 15.98
N ARG A 16 4.32 16.90 14.95
CA ARG A 16 3.00 16.56 14.42
C ARG A 16 3.03 15.16 13.82
N ILE A 17 1.95 14.41 13.99
CA ILE A 17 1.78 13.09 13.38
C ILE A 17 0.50 13.07 12.54
N SER A 18 0.61 12.60 11.31
CA SER A 18 -0.53 12.32 10.42
C SER A 18 -0.65 10.83 10.23
N ARG A 19 -1.85 10.29 10.44
CA ARG A 19 -2.15 8.86 10.35
C ARG A 19 -3.30 8.63 9.38
N GLY A 20 -3.21 7.55 8.62
CA GLY A 20 -4.31 7.01 7.82
C GLY A 20 -4.28 5.49 7.91
N PHE A 21 -5.46 4.87 7.89
CA PHE A 21 -5.58 3.41 7.93
C PHE A 21 -6.38 2.93 6.73
N ILE A 22 -5.88 1.91 6.05
CA ILE A 22 -6.51 1.31 4.88
C ILE A 22 -6.75 -0.17 5.20
N PRO A 23 -8.01 -0.61 5.34
CA PRO A 23 -8.34 -2.02 5.54
C PRO A 23 -7.78 -2.90 4.41
N ILE A 24 -7.30 -4.10 4.72
CA ILE A 24 -6.73 -5.01 3.72
C ILE A 24 -7.73 -5.29 2.59
N SER A 25 -9.01 -5.44 2.93
CA SER A 25 -10.10 -5.74 1.99
C SER A 25 -10.38 -4.64 0.97
N LYS A 26 -9.87 -3.42 1.24
CA LYS A 26 -9.91 -2.32 0.28
C LYS A 26 -8.68 -2.29 -0.62
N ILE A 27 -7.58 -2.96 -0.27
CA ILE A 27 -6.35 -2.95 -1.07
C ILE A 27 -6.48 -4.02 -2.14
N LEU A 28 -6.67 -3.59 -3.39
CA LEU A 28 -6.74 -4.48 -4.55
C LEU A 28 -5.35 -5.00 -4.92
N LYS A 29 -4.34 -4.11 -4.92
CA LYS A 29 -2.98 -4.50 -5.27
C LYS A 29 -1.91 -3.53 -4.75
N PRO A 30 -0.82 -4.03 -4.18
CA PRO A 30 0.40 -3.24 -3.96
C PRO A 30 1.20 -3.09 -5.26
N VAL A 31 1.64 -1.87 -5.58
CA VAL A 31 2.34 -1.55 -6.83
C VAL A 31 3.67 -0.86 -6.54
N LEU A 32 4.77 -1.46 -7.03
CA LEU A 32 6.05 -0.78 -7.16
C LEU A 32 6.09 -0.07 -8.52
N ASN A 33 6.18 1.25 -8.52
CA ASN A 33 6.21 2.06 -9.72
C ASN A 33 7.59 2.70 -9.90
N GLU A 34 8.11 2.65 -11.12
CA GLU A 34 9.31 3.37 -11.52
C GLU A 34 8.89 4.75 -12.05
N CYS A 35 9.15 5.78 -11.26
CA CYS A 35 8.88 7.16 -11.64
C CYS A 35 10.09 7.73 -12.37
N VAL A 36 9.90 8.03 -13.65
CA VAL A 36 10.93 8.62 -14.51
C VAL A 36 10.60 10.09 -14.77
N THR A 37 11.61 10.94 -14.60
CA THR A 37 11.63 12.34 -14.99
C THR A 37 12.86 12.56 -15.87
N PRO A 38 12.98 13.67 -16.63
CA PRO A 38 14.13 13.91 -17.50
C PRO A 38 15.50 13.82 -16.81
N VAL A 39 15.55 14.06 -15.49
CA VAL A 39 16.79 14.13 -14.71
C VAL A 39 16.88 13.10 -13.57
N THR A 40 15.78 12.43 -13.21
CA THR A 40 15.77 11.44 -12.11
C THR A 40 14.89 10.24 -12.42
N CYS A 41 15.37 9.06 -12.05
CA CYS A 41 14.57 7.85 -11.91
C CYS A 41 14.53 7.48 -10.43
N TYR A 42 13.34 7.21 -9.91
CA TYR A 42 13.15 6.71 -8.55
C TYR A 42 11.98 5.75 -8.47
N TRP A 43 11.97 4.91 -7.44
CA TRP A 43 10.89 3.97 -7.18
C TRP A 43 9.95 4.52 -6.11
N CYS A 44 8.65 4.31 -6.27
CA CYS A 44 7.66 4.52 -5.22
C CYS A 44 6.80 3.27 -5.02
N LEU A 45 6.33 3.10 -3.79
CA LEU A 45 5.35 2.08 -3.43
C LEU A 45 3.99 2.75 -3.29
N SER A 46 3.00 2.23 -4.00
CA SER A 46 1.63 2.70 -4.00
C SER A 46 0.66 1.55 -3.78
N LEU A 47 -0.55 1.86 -3.33
CA LEU A 47 -1.65 0.92 -3.16
C LEU A 47 -2.74 1.28 -4.17
N LEU A 48 -3.19 0.30 -4.94
CA LEU A 48 -4.46 0.37 -5.65
C LEU A 48 -5.55 0.05 -4.63
N VAL A 49 -6.40 1.03 -4.34
CA VAL A 49 -7.44 0.94 -3.32
C VAL A 49 -8.80 0.98 -4.00
N ARG A 50 -9.72 0.10 -3.58
CA ARG A 50 -11.10 0.03 -4.06
C ARG A 50 -11.81 1.36 -3.75
N ASP A 51 -12.57 1.85 -4.72
CA ASP A 51 -13.33 3.09 -4.66
C ASP A 51 -12.48 4.37 -4.51
N GLU A 52 -11.18 4.31 -4.81
CA GLU A 52 -10.29 5.47 -4.90
C GLU A 52 -9.84 5.67 -6.35
N ASP A 53 -9.94 6.90 -6.86
CA ASP A 53 -9.59 7.23 -8.25
C ASP A 53 -8.07 7.28 -8.50
N GLU A 54 -7.30 7.52 -7.43
CA GLU A 54 -5.84 7.66 -7.49
C GLU A 54 -5.12 6.57 -6.69
N LEU A 55 -3.92 6.22 -7.15
CA LEU A 55 -3.02 5.35 -6.40
C LEU A 55 -2.59 6.01 -5.08
N THR A 56 -2.82 5.33 -3.97
CA THR A 56 -2.41 5.84 -2.66
C THR A 56 -0.93 5.59 -2.43
N LEU A 57 -0.11 6.65 -2.43
CA LEU A 57 1.31 6.58 -2.11
C LEU A 57 1.54 6.22 -0.64
N VAL A 58 2.33 5.16 -0.41
CA VAL A 58 2.74 4.72 0.94
C VAL A 58 3.73 5.70 1.56
N PHE A 59 4.66 6.23 0.76
CA PHE A 59 5.64 7.23 1.17
C PHE A 59 5.49 8.50 0.32
N LYS A 60 4.74 9.49 0.82
CA LYS A 60 4.42 10.71 0.04
C LYS A 60 5.64 11.59 -0.23
N LYS A 61 6.42 11.90 0.82
CA LYS A 61 7.56 12.84 0.75
C LYS A 61 8.92 12.15 0.76
N PHE A 62 8.94 10.87 1.11
CA PHE A 62 10.16 10.09 1.21
C PHE A 62 10.27 9.17 0.00
N ARG A 63 11.48 8.98 -0.51
CA ARG A 63 11.78 8.05 -1.60
C ARG A 63 12.72 6.99 -1.05
N PRO A 64 12.23 6.02 -0.25
CA PRO A 64 13.08 4.98 0.28
C PRO A 64 13.79 4.24 -0.88
N PRO A 65 15.05 3.83 -0.70
CA PRO A 65 15.72 2.98 -1.68
C PRO A 65 14.91 1.72 -1.97
N LEU A 66 14.98 1.21 -3.20
CA LEU A 66 14.23 0.02 -3.62
C LEU A 66 14.45 -1.20 -2.70
N LYS A 67 15.66 -1.37 -2.17
CA LYS A 67 15.99 -2.43 -1.18
C LYS A 67 15.12 -2.41 0.08
N MET A 68 14.56 -1.26 0.45
CA MET A 68 13.61 -1.12 1.55
C MET A 68 12.16 -1.32 1.09
N LEU A 69 11.83 -0.90 -0.13
CA LEU A 69 10.47 -1.02 -0.67
C LEU A 69 10.10 -2.46 -1.01
N VAL A 70 11.04 -3.25 -1.54
CA VAL A 70 10.77 -4.63 -2.00
C VAL A 70 10.26 -5.55 -0.88
N PRO A 71 10.87 -5.61 0.33
CA PRO A 71 10.34 -6.43 1.43
C PRO A 71 8.92 -6.02 1.85
N ILE A 72 8.65 -4.71 1.90
CA ILE A 72 7.34 -4.17 2.26
C ILE A 72 6.30 -4.56 1.21
N TRP A 73 6.63 -4.36 -0.07
CA TRP A 73 5.78 -4.74 -1.19
C TRP A 73 5.45 -6.24 -1.17
N LYS A 74 6.44 -7.11 -0.96
CA LYS A 74 6.22 -8.57 -0.85
C LYS A 74 5.29 -8.94 0.30
N ALA A 75 5.48 -8.33 1.47
CA ALA A 75 4.62 -8.56 2.63
C ALA A 75 3.17 -8.11 2.36
N LEU A 76 3.00 -6.98 1.67
CA LEU A 76 1.68 -6.50 1.26
C LEU A 76 1.03 -7.44 0.24
N CYS A 77 1.77 -7.93 -0.77
CA CYS A 77 1.22 -8.88 -1.74
C CYS A 77 0.74 -10.16 -1.04
N ALA A 78 1.57 -10.73 -0.16
CA ALA A 78 1.18 -11.90 0.60
C ALA A 78 -0.07 -11.67 1.45
N ALA A 79 -0.23 -10.47 2.01
CA ALA A 79 -1.40 -10.12 2.81
C ALA A 79 -2.67 -9.90 1.96
N THR A 80 -2.54 -9.36 0.74
CA THR A 80 -3.69 -9.14 -0.17
C THR A 80 -4.12 -10.40 -0.89
N ASP A 81 -3.18 -11.27 -1.28
CA ASP A 81 -3.48 -12.50 -2.01
C ASP A 81 -4.22 -13.53 -1.13
N CYS A 82 -4.05 -13.47 0.20
CA CYS A 82 -4.78 -14.32 1.13
C CYS A 82 -6.29 -14.01 1.17
N GLU A 83 -6.69 -12.76 0.99
CA GLU A 83 -8.10 -12.35 1.07
C GLU A 83 -8.91 -12.81 -0.15
N GLU A 84 -8.31 -12.83 -1.36
CA GLU A 84 -8.99 -13.29 -2.58
C GLU A 84 -9.43 -14.76 -2.52
N SER A 85 -8.76 -15.58 -1.71
CA SER A 85 -9.10 -17.00 -1.54
C SER A 85 -10.30 -17.25 -0.62
N SER A 86 -10.68 -16.27 0.21
CA SER A 86 -11.76 -16.38 1.19
C SER A 86 -13.14 -16.11 0.62
N ASP A 87 -13.23 -15.38 -0.50
CA ASP A 87 -14.50 -14.93 -1.09
C ASP A 87 -15.13 -15.95 -2.06
N GLN A 88 -14.52 -17.13 -2.28
CA GLN A 88 -14.99 -18.13 -3.27
C GLN A 88 -15.96 -19.19 -2.72
N PHE A 89 -16.37 -19.16 -1.45
CA PHE A 89 -17.31 -20.14 -0.89
C PHE A 89 -18.66 -19.51 -0.49
N GLN A 90 -19.43 -19.09 -1.49
CA GLN A 90 -20.89 -19.08 -1.41
C GLN A 90 -21.43 -19.67 -2.72
N GLU A 91 -21.53 -21.00 -2.77
CA GLU A 91 -22.41 -21.68 -3.73
C GLU A 91 -23.85 -21.52 -3.23
N ASP A 92 -24.69 -20.89 -4.05
CA ASP A 92 -26.14 -20.81 -3.88
C ASP A 92 -26.75 -22.22 -3.91
N GLY A 93 -27.62 -22.51 -2.94
CA GLY A 93 -28.36 -23.78 -2.81
C GLY A 93 -29.61 -23.88 -3.68
#